data_AF-A0A7Z9NQC9-F1
#
_entry.id   AF-A0A7Z9NQC9-F1
#
_cell.length_a   1.000
_cell.length_b   1.000
_cell.length_c   1.000
_cell.angle_alpha   90.00
_cell.angle_beta   90.00
_cell.angle_gamma   90.00
#
_symmetry.space_group_name_H-M   'P 1'
#
loop_
_entity.id
_entity.type
_entity.pdbx_description
1 polymer ?
#
loop_
_entity_poly.entity_id
_entity_poly.type
_entity_poly.pdbx_seq_one_letter_code
_entity_poly.pdbx_strand_id
1 'polypeptide(L)' 'MSITTTNLSPKKPPWLKVSFPGGERYSWIKKRAANLNLSTVCEEANCPNI' A
#
# COMPACT_ATOMS: atom_id res chain seq x y z
N MET A 1 -31.74 -7.11 -20.08
CA MET A 1 -31.27 -7.85 -18.88
C MET A 1 -29.92 -7.29 -18.49
N SER A 2 -29.88 -6.57 -17.38
CA SER A 2 -28.72 -5.79 -16.94
C SER A 2 -27.65 -6.73 -16.36
N ILE A 3 -26.46 -6.73 -16.96
CA ILE A 3 -25.28 -7.43 -16.45
C ILE A 3 -24.83 -6.79 -15.13
N THR A 4 -25.13 -7.45 -14.01
CA THR A 4 -24.62 -7.06 -12.70
C THR A 4 -23.19 -7.56 -12.61
N THR A 5 -22.21 -6.69 -12.87
CA THR A 5 -20.79 -6.99 -12.65
C THR A 5 -20.57 -7.15 -11.14
N THR A 6 -20.68 -8.37 -10.64
CA THR A 6 -20.26 -8.69 -9.28
C THR A 6 -18.74 -8.54 -9.23
N ASN A 7 -18.26 -7.67 -8.35
CA ASN A 7 -16.84 -7.44 -8.16
C ASN A 7 -16.23 -8.70 -7.53
N LEU A 8 -15.63 -9.57 -8.36
CA LEU A 8 -15.16 -10.92 -8.03
C LEU A 8 -13.86 -10.96 -7.22
N SER A 9 -13.50 -9.89 -6.50
CA SER A 9 -12.27 -9.89 -5.71
C SER A 9 -12.45 -10.79 -4.48
N PRO A 10 -11.79 -11.97 -4.39
CA PRO A 10 -11.94 -12.84 -3.24
C PRO A 10 -11.41 -12.14 -1.99
N LYS A 11 -12.15 -12.25 -0.89
CA LYS A 11 -11.75 -11.67 0.39
C LYS A 11 -10.42 -12.29 0.83
N LYS A 12 -9.42 -11.45 1.15
CA LYS A 12 -8.14 -11.92 1.68
C LYS A 12 -8.35 -12.68 3.00
N PRO A 13 -7.55 -13.73 3.26
CA PRO A 13 -7.65 -14.49 4.50
C PRO A 13 -7.31 -13.60 5.72
N PRO A 14 -7.84 -13.93 6.92
CA PRO A 14 -7.72 -13.07 8.09
C PRO A 14 -6.27 -12.84 8.55
N TRP A 15 -5.36 -13.79 8.29
CA TRP A 15 -3.94 -13.71 8.62
C TRP A 15 -3.13 -12.81 7.67
N LEU A 16 -3.65 -12.48 6.48
CA LEU A 16 -2.99 -11.61 5.50
C LEU A 16 -3.43 -10.16 5.70
N LYS A 17 -3.12 -9.62 6.88
CA LYS A 17 -3.42 -8.24 7.26
C LYS A 17 -2.23 -7.67 8.03
N VAL A 18 -1.95 -6.40 7.79
CA VAL A 18 -0.92 -5.64 8.48
C VAL A 18 -1.46 -4.25 8.82
N SER A 19 -0.89 -3.63 9.84
CA SER A 19 -1.24 -2.27 10.23
C SER A 19 -0.76 -1.27 9.19
N PHE A 20 -1.51 -0.19 9.01
CA PHE A 20 -1.12 0.86 8.08
C PHE A 20 0.19 1.55 8.56
N PRO A 21 1.09 1.93 7.63
CA PRO A 21 2.32 2.64 7.95
C PRO A 21 2.04 3.92 8.73
N GLY A 22 2.87 4.22 9.72
CA GLY A 22 2.72 5.43 10.52
C GLY A 22 3.94 5.76 11.36
N GLY A 23 3.88 6.91 12.01
CA GLY A 23 4.94 7.39 12.90
C GLY A 23 5.97 8.30 12.24
N GLU A 24 6.84 8.84 13.10
CA GLU A 24 7.82 9.86 12.73
C GLU A 24 8.86 9.33 11.75
N ARG A 25 9.36 8.11 11.98
CA ARG A 25 10.39 7.48 11.13
C ARG A 25 9.90 7.23 9.71
N TYR A 26 8.70 6.69 9.54
CA TYR A 26 8.08 6.52 8.21
C TYR A 26 7.98 7.86 7.49
N SER A 27 7.46 8.88 8.18
CA SER A 27 7.31 10.24 7.65
C SER A 27 8.65 10.86 7.24
N TRP A 28 9.70 10.63 8.02
CA TRP A 28 11.05 11.09 7.73
C TRP A 28 11.65 10.40 6.49
N ILE A 29 11.55 9.08 6.37
CA ILE A 29 12.04 8.32 5.21
C ILE A 29 11.29 8.76 3.95
N LYS A 30 9.96 8.84 4.01
CA LYS A 30 9.11 9.28 2.89
C LYS A 30 9.50 10.66 2.38
N LYS A 31 9.64 11.64 3.29
CA LYS A 31 10.10 12.99 2.92
C LYS A 31 11.49 12.97 2.29
N ARG A 32 12.41 12.16 2.83
CA ARG A 32 13.77 12.05 2.31
C ARG A 32 13.81 11.45 0.91
N ALA A 33 13.03 10.40 0.64
CA ALA A 33 12.91 9.81 -0.68
C ALA A 33 12.38 10.82 -1.71
N ALA A 34 11.32 11.56 -1.36
CA ALA A 34 10.76 12.61 -2.21
C ALA A 34 11.76 13.75 -2.48
N ASN A 35 12.46 14.23 -1.45
CA ASN A 35 13.43 15.34 -1.58
C ASN A 35 14.66 14.96 -2.44
N LEU A 36 14.99 13.68 -2.49
CA LEU A 36 16.12 13.16 -3.28
C LEU A 36 15.68 12.64 -4.65
N ASN A 37 14.40 12.78 -5.01
CA ASN A 37 13.80 12.25 -6.24
C ASN A 37 14.11 10.75 -6.43
N LEU A 38 14.00 9.96 -5.36
CA LEU A 38 14.23 8.52 -5.39
C LEU A 38 12.94 7.73 -5.61
N SER A 39 12.99 6.80 -6.55
CA SER A 39 12.00 5.74 -6.68
C SER A 39 12.28 4.61 -5.69
N THR A 40 11.23 4.12 -5.03
CA THR A 40 11.33 2.95 -4.13
C THR A 40 10.28 1.90 -4.48
N VAL A 41 10.68 0.63 -4.47
CA VAL A 41 9.75 -0.50 -4.67
C VAL A 41 8.63 -0.51 -3.62
N CYS A 42 8.90 -0.02 -2.42
CA CYS A 42 7.91 0.04 -1.36
C CYS A 42 6.70 0.91 -1.75
N GLU A 43 6.94 2.08 -2.37
CA GLU A 43 5.89 3.00 -2.81
C GLU A 43 5.30 2.57 -4.17
N GLU A 44 6.16 2.21 -5.14
CA GLU A 44 5.71 1.85 -6.49
C GLU A 44 4.87 0.57 -6.52
N ALA A 45 5.22 -0.42 -5.69
CA ALA A 45 4.48 -1.68 -5.61
C ALA A 45 3.30 -1.63 -4.63
N ASN A 46 3.03 -0.49 -3.98
CA ASN A 46 2.06 -0.38 -2.88
C ASN A 46 2.26 -1.47 -1.82
N CYS A 47 3.51 -1.65 -1.37
CA CYS A 47 3.86 -2.69 -0.41
C CYS A 47 3.05 -2.50 0.88
N PRO A 48 2.33 -3.53 1.37
CA PRO A 48 1.52 -3.41 2.58
C PRO A 48 2.38 -3.21 3.84
N ASN A 49 3.69 -3.48 3.78
CA ASN A 49 4.65 -3.38 4.89
C ASN A 49 5.57 -2.16 4.80
N ILE A 50 5.15 -1.10 4.10
CA ILE A 50 5.96 0.13 3.99
C ILE A 50 6.07 0.89 5.33
#